data_AF-A0A0K6GDJ6-F1
#
_entry.id   AF-A0A0K6GDJ6-F1
#
_cell.length_a   1.000
_cell.length_b   1.000
_cell.length_c   1.000
_cell.angle_alpha   90.00
_cell.angle_beta   90.00
_cell.angle_gamma   90.00
#
_symmetry.space_group_name_H-M   'P 1'
#
loop_
_entity.id
_entity.type
_entity.pdbx_description
1 polymer ?
#
loop_
_entity_poly.entity_id
_entity_poly.type
_entity_poly.pdbx_seq_one_letter_code
_entity_poly.pdbx_strand_id
1 'polypeptide(L)'
;MNDQANIDTNNLGTGADTRTTEDVGVRDALERSNRLAEQANLLVERTNLLIERSNEIAERVNRLVERPTPPPEQSNPLAARFNELFEKLNNHFEDSNQHSERSNHIIEALANPVVKFGDILQNINGVLVGIQHAIVRSHKRTTWDALDCLVNQKGETPIVSLTTKQTSFRWMVEMYGRQPEYLLSVVLNGVPQDYWIPDGWLGEFLRFYGIGEGLCKGETSIALRENKEEEARQRLSAYLSSCLG
;
A
#
# COMPACT_ATOMS: atom_id res chain seq x y z
N MET A 1 -61.98 -16.92 -9.91
CA MET A 1 -61.29 -18.12 -10.43
C MET A 1 -60.24 -17.64 -11.42
N ASN A 2 -58.94 -17.74 -11.22
CA ASN A 2 -58.13 -18.19 -10.11
C ASN A 2 -56.81 -17.42 -10.20
N ASP A 3 -56.26 -17.12 -9.04
CA ASP A 3 -54.89 -16.67 -8.82
C ASP A 3 -53.87 -17.61 -9.47
N GLN A 4 -52.76 -17.06 -9.98
CA GLN A 4 -51.44 -17.54 -9.58
C GLN A 4 -50.37 -16.47 -9.88
N ALA A 5 -49.81 -15.94 -8.80
CA ALA A 5 -48.59 -15.15 -8.77
C ALA A 5 -47.40 -16.00 -9.23
N ASN A 6 -46.49 -15.44 -10.04
CA ASN A 6 -45.12 -15.91 -10.11
C ASN A 6 -44.19 -14.80 -9.66
N ILE A 7 -43.71 -14.94 -8.42
CA ILE A 7 -42.72 -14.10 -7.77
C ILE A 7 -41.38 -14.84 -7.95
N ASP A 8 -40.60 -14.44 -8.96
CA ASP A 8 -39.23 -14.93 -9.10
C ASP A 8 -38.35 -14.20 -8.08
N THR A 9 -38.13 -14.87 -6.95
CA THR A 9 -37.32 -14.48 -5.81
C THR A 9 -35.99 -15.23 -5.88
N ASN A 10 -35.02 -14.69 -6.62
CA ASN A 10 -33.76 -15.40 -6.83
C ASN A 10 -32.57 -14.53 -6.45
N ASN A 11 -32.27 -14.55 -5.15
CA ASN A 11 -30.94 -14.73 -4.54
C ASN A 11 -30.77 -13.87 -3.28
N LEU A 12 -31.31 -14.39 -2.18
CA LEU A 12 -30.83 -14.11 -0.83
C LEU A 12 -29.38 -14.57 -0.74
N GLY A 13 -28.47 -13.60 -0.58
CA GLY A 13 -27.09 -13.86 -0.24
C GLY A 13 -26.99 -14.66 1.05
N THR A 14 -26.62 -15.92 0.93
CA THR A 14 -26.20 -16.77 2.06
C THR A 14 -24.75 -16.39 2.38
N GLY A 15 -24.59 -15.28 3.11
CA GLY A 15 -23.31 -14.72 3.56
C GLY A 15 -23.32 -14.47 5.06
N ALA A 16 -23.94 -15.37 5.82
CA ALA A 16 -24.02 -15.33 7.27
C ALA A 16 -23.41 -16.63 7.80
N ASP A 17 -22.08 -16.67 7.95
CA ASP A 17 -21.42 -17.40 9.06
C ASP A 17 -19.90 -17.25 9.17
N THR A 18 -19.25 -16.34 8.42
CA THR A 18 -17.81 -16.03 8.61
C THR A 18 -17.53 -14.65 9.21
N ARG A 19 -18.57 -13.85 9.49
CA ARG A 19 -18.45 -12.41 9.81
C ARG A 19 -17.99 -12.05 11.22
N THR A 20 -17.95 -12.98 12.17
CA THR A 20 -17.75 -12.63 13.58
C THR A 20 -16.31 -12.77 14.07
N THR A 21 -15.48 -13.58 13.43
CA THR A 21 -14.10 -13.81 13.90
C THR A 21 -13.07 -12.86 13.28
N GLU A 22 -13.25 -12.46 12.03
CA GLU A 22 -12.31 -11.56 11.33
C GLU A 22 -12.50 -10.08 11.72
N ASP A 23 -13.74 -9.63 11.90
CA ASP A 23 -14.09 -8.25 12.29
C ASP A 23 -13.56 -7.88 13.69
N VAL A 24 -13.65 -8.83 14.63
CA VAL A 24 -13.09 -8.69 15.99
C VAL A 24 -11.56 -8.59 15.93
N GLY A 25 -10.91 -9.34 15.03
CA GLY A 25 -9.47 -9.33 14.87
C GLY A 25 -8.92 -8.02 14.30
N VAL A 26 -9.63 -7.38 13.36
CA VAL A 26 -9.24 -6.09 12.79
C VAL A 26 -9.41 -4.98 13.81
N ARG A 27 -10.52 -4.97 14.55
CA ARG A 27 -10.80 -3.98 15.58
C ARG A 27 -9.80 -4.06 16.73
N ASP A 28 -9.49 -5.27 17.20
CA ASP A 28 -8.47 -5.49 18.25
C ASP A 28 -7.08 -5.05 17.77
N ALA A 29 -6.70 -5.35 16.53
CA ALA A 29 -5.44 -4.91 15.95
C ALA A 29 -5.34 -3.37 15.90
N LEU A 30 -6.42 -2.69 15.50
CA LEU A 30 -6.47 -1.23 15.44
C LEU A 30 -6.38 -0.60 16.83
N GLU A 31 -7.10 -1.15 17.81
CA GLU A 31 -7.06 -0.66 19.19
C GLU A 31 -5.66 -0.85 19.81
N ARG A 32 -5.01 -2.01 19.57
CA ARG A 32 -3.63 -2.25 19.98
C ARG A 32 -2.65 -1.28 19.32
N SER A 33 -2.81 -1.03 18.02
CA SER A 33 -1.99 -0.07 17.29
C SER A 33 -2.12 1.34 17.86
N ASN A 34 -3.34 1.79 18.18
CA ASN A 34 -3.58 3.10 18.79
C ASN A 34 -2.92 3.20 20.17
N ARG A 35 -3.05 2.18 21.02
CA ARG A 35 -2.39 2.14 22.34
C ARG A 35 -0.87 2.20 22.23
N LEU A 36 -0.28 1.48 21.27
CA LEU A 36 1.16 1.51 21.01
C LEU A 36 1.62 2.89 20.49
N ALA A 37 0.83 3.54 19.63
CA ALA A 37 1.12 4.89 19.16
C ALA A 37 1.07 5.93 20.31
N GLU A 38 0.11 5.83 21.21
CA GLU A 38 0.05 6.66 22.42
C GLU A 38 1.27 6.44 23.33
N GLN A 39 1.70 5.19 23.51
CA GLN A 39 2.91 4.86 24.26
C GLN A 39 4.18 5.43 23.61
N ALA A 40 4.29 5.37 22.28
CA ALA A 40 5.39 5.97 21.55
C ALA A 40 5.42 7.50 21.74
N ASN A 41 4.28 8.18 21.66
CA ASN A 41 4.18 9.62 21.89
C ASN A 41 4.64 10.03 23.29
N LEU A 42 4.20 9.29 24.33
CA LEU A 42 4.63 9.52 25.71
C LEU A 42 6.14 9.31 25.89
N LEU A 43 6.72 8.34 25.18
CA LEU A 43 8.15 8.07 25.22
C LEU A 43 8.97 9.18 24.56
N VAL A 44 8.49 9.73 23.44
CA VAL A 44 9.10 10.89 22.76
C VAL A 44 9.10 12.11 23.69
N GLU A 45 7.98 12.40 24.34
CA GLU A 45 7.88 13.52 25.28
C GLU A 45 8.87 13.37 26.45
N ARG A 46 8.96 12.17 27.04
CA ARG A 46 9.95 11.88 28.09
C ARG A 46 11.39 12.01 27.61
N THR A 47 11.68 11.55 26.41
CA THR A 47 13.02 11.65 25.82
C THR A 47 13.42 13.10 25.60
N ASN A 48 12.50 13.94 25.12
CA ASN A 48 12.74 15.38 24.97
C ASN A 48 13.05 16.06 26.32
N LEU A 49 12.32 15.71 27.38
CA LEU A 49 12.59 16.22 28.73
C LEU A 49 13.96 15.78 29.26
N LEU A 50 14.37 14.53 29.00
CA LEU A 50 15.69 14.03 29.38
C LEU A 50 16.82 14.77 28.64
N ILE A 51 16.63 15.05 27.34
CA ILE A 51 17.59 15.83 26.53
C ILE A 51 17.73 17.25 27.07
N GLU A 52 16.62 17.92 27.39
CA GLU A 52 16.64 19.28 27.96
C GLU A 52 17.42 19.32 29.29
N ARG A 53 17.14 18.37 30.20
CA ARG A 53 17.87 18.26 31.47
C ARG A 53 19.36 17.95 31.28
N SER A 54 19.69 17.08 30.33
CA SER A 54 21.07 16.74 30.01
C SER A 54 21.84 17.97 29.50
N ASN A 55 21.21 18.79 28.64
CA ASN A 55 21.77 20.05 28.15
C ASN A 55 21.98 21.06 29.30
N GLU A 56 21.02 21.20 30.22
CA GLU A 56 21.20 22.06 31.40
C GLU A 56 22.38 21.61 32.29
N ILE A 57 22.55 20.30 32.47
CA ILE A 57 23.67 19.75 33.24
C ILE A 57 25.00 20.03 32.52
N ALA A 58 25.05 19.80 31.20
CA ALA A 58 26.24 20.07 30.39
C ALA A 58 26.63 21.56 30.43
N GLU A 59 25.67 22.48 30.37
CA GLU A 59 25.94 23.91 30.54
C GLU A 59 26.51 24.23 31.93
N ARG A 60 25.96 23.64 33.00
CA ARG A 60 26.46 23.84 34.37
C ARG A 60 27.89 23.32 34.52
N VAL A 61 28.19 22.17 33.92
CA VAL A 61 29.54 21.59 33.86
C VAL A 61 30.49 22.53 33.13
N ASN A 62 30.13 23.03 31.95
CA ASN A 62 30.97 23.97 31.20
C ASN A 62 31.27 25.25 32.01
N ARG A 63 30.26 25.84 32.66
CA ARG A 63 30.44 27.03 33.52
C ARG A 63 31.35 26.77 34.74
N LEU A 64 31.38 25.53 35.24
CA LEU A 64 32.28 25.12 36.33
C LEU A 64 33.73 24.96 35.85
N VAL A 65 33.94 24.49 34.62
CA VAL A 65 35.26 24.36 33.99
C VAL A 65 35.85 25.74 33.64
N GLU A 66 35.02 26.67 33.20
CA GLU A 66 35.45 28.04 32.84
C GLU A 66 35.78 28.93 34.04
N ARG A 67 35.48 28.51 35.28
CA ARG A 67 35.83 29.28 36.48
C ARG A 67 37.35 29.25 36.72
N PRO A 68 37.98 30.40 37.05
CA PRO A 68 39.39 30.44 37.42
C PRO A 68 39.65 29.53 38.62
N THR A 69 40.81 28.86 38.61
CA THR A 69 41.22 27.91 39.66
C THR A 69 41.09 28.54 41.04
N PRO A 70 40.20 28.03 41.91
CA PRO A 70 40.04 28.59 43.23
C PRO A 70 41.25 28.21 44.11
N PRO A 71 41.53 28.95 45.20
CA PRO A 71 42.60 28.61 46.14
C PRO A 71 42.49 27.16 46.62
N PRO A 72 43.60 26.52 47.04
CA PRO A 72 43.65 25.07 47.35
C PRO A 72 42.64 24.62 48.43
N GLU A 73 42.08 25.52 49.22
CA GLU A 73 41.02 25.25 50.21
C GLU A 73 39.62 25.08 49.60
N GLN A 74 39.39 25.56 48.37
CA GLN A 74 38.10 25.51 47.65
C GLN A 74 38.08 24.50 46.49
N SER A 75 39.22 23.88 46.15
CA SER A 75 39.33 22.90 45.05
C SER A 75 38.62 21.57 45.38
N ASN A 76 38.69 21.10 46.63
CA ASN A 76 38.00 19.89 47.07
C ASN A 76 36.45 19.94 46.93
N PRO A 77 35.74 20.99 47.42
CA PRO A 77 34.30 21.08 47.24
C PRO A 77 33.88 21.32 45.77
N LEU A 78 34.74 21.95 44.95
CA LEU A 78 34.51 22.11 43.51
C LEU A 78 34.59 20.76 42.78
N ALA A 79 35.62 19.96 43.07
CA ALA A 79 35.78 18.62 42.51
C ALA A 79 34.64 17.69 42.91
N ALA A 80 34.18 17.76 44.16
CA ALA A 80 33.02 17.00 44.62
C ALA A 80 31.73 17.37 43.86
N ARG A 81 31.48 18.67 43.62
CA ARG A 81 30.35 19.14 42.80
C ARG A 81 30.44 18.70 41.35
N PHE A 82 31.64 18.70 40.77
CA PHE A 82 31.86 18.25 39.41
C PHE A 82 31.53 16.75 39.27
N ASN A 83 32.04 15.92 40.19
CA ASN A 83 31.74 14.50 40.24
C ASN A 83 30.23 14.23 40.39
N GLU A 84 29.53 14.99 41.24
CA GLU A 84 28.08 14.87 41.41
C GLU A 84 27.30 15.17 40.12
N LEU A 85 27.70 16.21 39.37
CA LEU A 85 27.07 16.54 38.09
C LEU A 85 27.39 15.50 37.01
N PHE A 86 28.60 14.95 37.02
CA PHE A 86 29.00 13.90 36.08
C PHE A 86 28.21 12.61 36.33
N GLU A 87 28.05 12.19 37.58
CA GLU A 87 27.19 11.05 37.96
C GLU A 87 25.74 11.28 37.53
N LYS A 88 25.19 12.49 37.74
CA LYS A 88 23.83 12.84 37.28
C LYS A 88 23.70 12.76 35.76
N LEU A 89 24.70 13.23 35.02
CA LEU A 89 24.72 13.14 33.56
C LEU A 89 24.76 11.68 33.09
N ASN A 90 25.59 10.85 33.74
CA ASN A 90 25.73 9.44 33.40
C ASN A 90 24.42 8.67 33.62
N ASN A 91 23.73 8.91 34.75
CA ASN A 91 22.40 8.35 35.01
C ASN A 91 21.37 8.78 33.94
N HIS A 92 21.42 10.04 33.51
CA HIS A 92 20.56 10.53 32.43
C HIS A 92 20.83 9.84 31.08
N PHE A 93 22.09 9.52 30.77
CA PHE A 93 22.44 8.74 29.58
C PHE A 93 21.93 7.30 29.66
N GLU A 94 22.05 6.67 30.82
CA GLU A 94 21.53 5.31 31.05
C GLU A 94 20.00 5.26 30.91
N ASP A 95 19.29 6.21 31.53
CA ASP A 95 17.84 6.37 31.37
C ASP A 95 17.44 6.57 29.90
N SER A 96 18.18 7.42 29.18
CA SER A 96 17.95 7.67 27.75
C SER A 96 18.16 6.40 26.91
N ASN A 97 19.21 5.63 27.19
CA ASN A 97 19.47 4.37 26.50
C ASN A 97 18.34 3.35 26.74
N GLN A 98 17.85 3.24 27.98
CA GLN A 98 16.70 2.39 28.30
C GLN A 98 15.42 2.84 27.56
N HIS A 99 15.21 4.15 27.40
CA HIS A 99 14.07 4.66 26.63
C HIS A 99 14.21 4.34 25.14
N SER A 100 15.42 4.45 24.58
CA SER A 100 15.72 4.05 23.20
C SER A 100 15.41 2.57 22.94
N GLU A 101 15.84 1.69 23.85
CA GLU A 101 15.54 0.25 23.78
C GLU A 101 14.03 -0.03 23.81
N ARG A 102 13.29 0.65 24.70
CA ARG A 102 11.81 0.54 24.74
C ARG A 102 11.17 1.04 23.45
N SER A 103 11.69 2.11 22.86
CA SER A 103 11.20 2.65 21.58
C SER A 103 11.35 1.63 20.46
N ASN A 104 12.52 0.99 20.37
CA ASN A 104 12.80 -0.04 19.37
C ASN A 104 11.84 -1.23 19.51
N HIS A 105 11.55 -1.67 20.73
CA HIS A 105 10.56 -2.73 20.95
C HIS A 105 9.14 -2.33 20.52
N ILE A 106 8.74 -1.06 20.70
CA ILE A 106 7.43 -0.59 20.22
C ILE A 106 7.39 -0.59 18.69
N ILE A 107 8.47 -0.16 18.02
CA ILE A 107 8.58 -0.18 16.55
C ILE A 107 8.45 -1.62 16.03
N GLU A 108 9.17 -2.56 16.64
CA GLU A 108 9.07 -3.99 16.32
C GLU A 108 7.66 -4.53 16.54
N ALA A 109 7.02 -4.17 17.66
CA ALA A 109 5.65 -4.59 17.97
C ALA A 109 4.61 -4.02 16.98
N LEU A 110 4.85 -2.82 16.42
CA LEU A 110 3.98 -2.17 15.43
C LEU A 110 4.18 -2.72 14.00
N ALA A 111 5.32 -3.32 13.68
CA ALA A 111 5.60 -3.81 12.34
C ALA A 111 4.57 -4.86 11.85
N ASN A 112 4.28 -5.86 12.68
CA ASN A 112 3.37 -6.95 12.31
C ASN A 112 1.92 -6.48 12.07
N PRO A 113 1.30 -5.67 12.96
CA PRO A 113 -0.02 -5.09 12.70
C PRO A 113 -0.08 -4.24 11.43
N VAL A 114 0.95 -3.44 11.15
CA VAL A 114 0.99 -2.56 9.96
C VAL A 114 1.05 -3.39 8.67
N VAL A 115 1.90 -4.41 8.63
CA VAL A 115 1.98 -5.34 7.48
C VAL A 115 0.63 -6.03 7.27
N LYS A 116 0.05 -6.60 8.33
CA LYS A 116 -1.26 -7.27 8.26
C LYS A 116 -2.37 -6.33 7.79
N PHE A 117 -2.35 -5.07 8.22
CA PHE A 117 -3.31 -4.07 7.76
C PHE A 117 -3.14 -3.77 6.27
N GLY A 118 -1.90 -3.68 5.78
CA GLY A 118 -1.58 -3.58 4.36
C GLY A 118 -2.18 -4.73 3.54
N ASP A 119 -2.00 -5.97 4.01
CA ASP A 119 -2.54 -7.17 3.34
C ASP A 119 -4.09 -7.12 3.27
N ILE A 120 -4.74 -6.69 4.35
CA ILE A 120 -6.20 -6.54 4.40
C ILE A 120 -6.68 -5.48 3.39
N LEU A 121 -6.02 -4.33 3.34
CA LEU A 121 -6.37 -3.27 2.38
C LEU A 121 -6.16 -3.74 0.93
N GLN A 122 -5.09 -4.51 0.67
CA GLN A 122 -4.86 -5.11 -0.64
C GLN A 122 -5.98 -6.09 -1.02
N ASN A 123 -6.42 -6.93 -0.09
CA ASN A 123 -7.55 -7.85 -0.31
C ASN A 123 -8.86 -7.09 -0.57
N ILE A 124 -9.15 -6.04 0.21
CA ILE A 124 -10.32 -5.18 -0.01
C ILE A 124 -10.28 -4.54 -1.39
N ASN A 125 -9.13 -3.99 -1.80
CA ASN A 125 -8.96 -3.41 -3.13
C ASN A 125 -9.22 -4.45 -4.23
N GLY A 126 -8.68 -5.67 -4.09
CA GLY A 126 -8.94 -6.76 -5.04
C GLY A 126 -10.42 -7.13 -5.16
N VAL A 127 -11.15 -7.18 -4.03
CA VAL A 127 -12.60 -7.40 -4.01
C VAL A 127 -13.35 -6.27 -4.70
N LEU A 128 -12.99 -5.01 -4.42
CA LEU A 128 -13.62 -3.84 -5.05
C LEU A 128 -13.37 -3.80 -6.57
N VAL A 129 -12.18 -4.15 -7.02
CA VAL A 129 -11.84 -4.32 -8.45
C VAL A 129 -12.72 -5.40 -9.08
N GLY A 130 -12.86 -6.56 -8.44
CA GLY A 130 -13.73 -7.64 -8.92
C GLY A 130 -15.21 -7.25 -9.00
N ILE A 131 -15.71 -6.51 -7.99
CA ILE A 131 -17.07 -5.93 -8.02
C ILE A 131 -17.21 -4.95 -9.18
N GLN A 132 -16.21 -4.10 -9.41
CA GLN A 132 -16.22 -3.14 -10.51
C GLN A 132 -16.27 -3.84 -11.87
N HIS A 133 -15.45 -4.87 -12.08
CA HIS A 133 -15.48 -5.68 -13.30
C HIS A 133 -16.86 -6.33 -13.49
N ALA A 134 -17.45 -6.89 -12.42
CA ALA A 134 -18.78 -7.49 -12.47
C ALA A 134 -19.88 -6.48 -12.82
N ILE A 135 -19.81 -5.25 -12.29
CA ILE A 135 -20.73 -4.16 -12.64
C ILE A 135 -20.61 -3.82 -14.13
N VAL A 136 -19.38 -3.61 -14.62
CA VAL A 136 -19.12 -3.29 -16.02
C VAL A 136 -19.67 -4.38 -16.94
N ARG A 137 -19.41 -5.64 -16.61
CA ARG A 137 -19.89 -6.82 -17.35
C ARG A 137 -21.41 -6.95 -17.35
N SER A 138 -22.07 -6.62 -16.23
CA SER A 138 -23.53 -6.74 -16.09
C SER A 138 -24.33 -5.69 -16.87
N HIS A 139 -23.66 -4.68 -17.42
CA HIS A 139 -24.32 -3.61 -18.15
C HIS A 139 -24.81 -4.12 -19.52
N LYS A 140 -26.13 -4.02 -19.80
CA LYS A 140 -26.81 -4.59 -21.00
C LYS A 140 -26.28 -4.14 -22.37
N ARG A 141 -25.30 -3.24 -22.40
CA ARG A 141 -24.63 -2.72 -23.60
C ARG A 141 -23.12 -2.70 -23.38
N THR A 142 -22.53 -3.84 -23.02
CA THR A 142 -21.06 -3.97 -22.98
C THR A 142 -20.52 -3.78 -24.39
N THR A 143 -20.15 -2.55 -24.73
CA THR A 143 -19.40 -2.19 -25.92
C THR A 143 -17.91 -2.20 -25.59
N TRP A 144 -17.06 -1.91 -26.56
CA TRP A 144 -15.63 -1.74 -26.32
C TRP A 144 -15.30 -0.58 -25.36
N ASP A 145 -16.21 0.39 -25.17
CA ASP A 145 -16.09 1.42 -24.13
C ASP A 145 -15.99 0.80 -22.72
N ALA A 146 -16.50 -0.43 -22.53
CA ALA A 146 -16.41 -1.14 -21.27
C ALA A 146 -14.96 -1.48 -20.87
N LEU A 147 -14.07 -1.68 -21.84
CA LEU A 147 -12.65 -1.92 -21.59
C LEU A 147 -11.98 -0.70 -20.94
N ASP A 148 -12.42 0.50 -21.32
CA ASP A 148 -11.93 1.76 -20.75
C ASP A 148 -12.43 1.99 -19.32
N CYS A 149 -13.48 1.27 -18.92
CA CYS A 149 -13.99 1.30 -17.55
C CYS A 149 -13.25 0.31 -16.64
N LEU A 150 -12.57 -0.71 -17.13
CA LEU A 150 -11.92 -1.71 -16.27
C LEU A 150 -10.81 -1.08 -15.44
N VAL A 151 -10.90 -1.26 -14.12
CA VAL A 151 -9.85 -0.79 -13.21
C VAL A 151 -8.76 -1.84 -13.00
N ASN A 152 -7.53 -1.38 -12.75
CA ASN A 152 -6.43 -2.23 -12.29
C ASN A 152 -6.47 -2.43 -10.76
N GLN A 153 -5.49 -3.15 -10.20
CA GLN A 153 -5.36 -3.38 -8.74
C GLN A 153 -5.13 -2.10 -7.91
N LYS A 154 -4.79 -0.98 -8.55
CA LYS A 154 -4.67 0.34 -7.91
C LYS A 154 -5.97 1.15 -7.98
N GLY A 155 -7.01 0.63 -8.64
CA GLY A 155 -8.27 1.35 -8.87
C GLY A 155 -8.21 2.38 -10.01
N GLU A 156 -7.15 2.38 -10.82
CA GLU A 156 -6.99 3.27 -11.97
C GLU A 156 -7.66 2.67 -13.21
N THR A 157 -8.21 3.51 -14.10
CA THR A 157 -8.60 3.12 -15.46
C THR A 157 -7.48 3.45 -16.47
N PRO A 158 -7.49 2.85 -17.68
CA PRO A 158 -6.47 3.11 -18.70
C PRO A 158 -6.30 4.60 -19.06
N ILE A 159 -7.39 5.36 -19.07
CA ILE A 159 -7.34 6.78 -19.45
C ILE A 159 -6.71 7.68 -18.38
N VAL A 160 -6.70 7.27 -17.11
CA VAL A 160 -6.10 8.08 -16.03
C VAL A 160 -4.67 7.66 -15.71
N SER A 161 -4.26 6.44 -16.07
CA SER A 161 -2.95 5.91 -15.72
C SER A 161 -1.83 6.43 -16.62
N LEU A 162 -0.71 6.81 -16.01
CA LEU A 162 0.51 7.14 -16.75
C LEU A 162 1.14 5.90 -17.41
N THR A 163 0.84 4.70 -16.91
CA THR A 163 1.39 3.43 -17.43
C THR A 163 0.98 3.16 -18.87
N THR A 164 -0.26 3.52 -19.20
CA THR A 164 -0.90 3.42 -20.52
C THR A 164 -0.84 4.75 -21.27
N LYS A 165 -0.01 5.70 -20.84
CA LYS A 165 0.08 7.07 -21.39
C LYS A 165 -1.29 7.74 -21.50
N GLN A 166 -2.20 7.47 -20.56
CA GLN A 166 -3.56 8.01 -20.55
C GLN A 166 -4.37 7.68 -21.81
N THR A 167 -4.07 6.53 -22.42
CA THR A 167 -4.68 6.08 -23.67
C THR A 167 -5.88 5.18 -23.39
N SER A 168 -6.90 5.30 -24.23
CA SER A 168 -8.09 4.45 -24.21
C SER A 168 -8.05 3.36 -25.29
N PHE A 169 -8.70 2.23 -25.02
CA PHE A 169 -8.96 1.18 -26.02
C PHE A 169 -9.72 1.74 -27.22
N ARG A 170 -10.66 2.67 -26.99
CA ARG A 170 -11.32 3.42 -28.06
C ARG A 170 -10.35 3.99 -29.08
N TRP A 171 -9.42 4.80 -28.58
CA TRP A 171 -8.50 5.55 -29.41
C TRP A 171 -7.57 4.61 -30.19
N MET A 172 -7.15 3.51 -29.57
CA MET A 172 -6.31 2.51 -30.25
C MET A 172 -7.02 1.84 -31.42
N VAL A 173 -8.30 1.46 -31.24
CA VAL A 173 -9.10 0.84 -32.31
C VAL A 173 -9.29 1.81 -33.48
N GLU A 174 -9.58 3.08 -33.19
CA GLU A 174 -9.74 4.12 -34.21
C GLU A 174 -8.45 4.39 -35.00
N MET A 175 -7.31 4.36 -34.33
CA MET A 175 -6.01 4.71 -34.93
C MET A 175 -5.33 3.56 -35.67
N TYR A 176 -5.46 2.32 -35.19
CA TYR A 176 -4.69 1.17 -35.67
C TYR A 176 -5.53 0.04 -36.26
N GLY A 177 -6.85 0.23 -36.37
CA GLY A 177 -7.73 -0.77 -36.94
C GLY A 177 -7.27 -1.26 -38.31
N ARG A 178 -7.42 -2.57 -38.54
CA ARG A 178 -7.18 -3.29 -39.83
C ARG A 178 -5.75 -3.79 -40.11
N GLN A 179 -4.89 -3.93 -39.10
CA GLN A 179 -3.59 -4.63 -39.25
C GLN A 179 -3.64 -6.05 -38.65
N PRO A 180 -3.59 -7.13 -39.45
CA PRO A 180 -3.78 -8.50 -38.95
C PRO A 180 -2.79 -8.91 -37.85
N GLU A 181 -1.55 -8.42 -37.92
CA GLU A 181 -0.50 -8.68 -36.92
C GLU A 181 -0.80 -8.14 -35.51
N TYR A 182 -1.76 -7.22 -35.38
CA TYR A 182 -2.13 -6.62 -34.10
C TYR A 182 -3.44 -7.13 -33.53
N LEU A 183 -3.99 -8.20 -34.10
CA LEU A 183 -5.27 -8.76 -33.69
C LEU A 183 -5.25 -9.17 -32.22
N LEU A 184 -6.29 -8.78 -31.50
CA LEU A 184 -6.59 -9.20 -30.13
C LEU A 184 -8.08 -9.52 -30.09
N SER A 185 -8.45 -10.79 -29.97
CA SER A 185 -9.88 -11.16 -29.87
C SER A 185 -10.30 -11.17 -28.39
N VAL A 186 -11.36 -10.45 -28.02
CA VAL A 186 -11.90 -10.41 -26.66
C VAL A 186 -13.37 -10.82 -26.69
N VAL A 187 -13.78 -11.70 -25.79
CA VAL A 187 -15.17 -12.14 -25.68
C VAL A 187 -15.96 -11.13 -24.84
N LEU A 188 -16.95 -10.48 -25.45
CA LEU A 188 -17.89 -9.58 -24.79
C LEU A 188 -19.28 -10.20 -24.81
N ASN A 189 -19.88 -10.43 -23.64
CA ASN A 189 -21.22 -11.05 -23.53
C ASN A 189 -21.34 -12.35 -24.34
N GLY A 190 -20.31 -13.22 -24.29
CA GLY A 190 -20.26 -14.45 -25.06
C GLY A 190 -20.00 -14.31 -26.57
N VAL A 191 -19.80 -13.09 -27.09
CA VAL A 191 -19.51 -12.83 -28.51
C VAL A 191 -18.05 -12.40 -28.68
N PRO A 192 -17.23 -13.11 -29.48
CA PRO A 192 -15.90 -12.65 -29.83
C PRO A 192 -15.93 -11.32 -30.58
N GLN A 193 -15.09 -10.39 -30.16
CA GLN A 193 -14.91 -9.08 -30.76
C GLN A 193 -13.42 -8.90 -31.07
N ASP A 194 -13.12 -8.42 -32.27
CA ASP A 194 -11.74 -8.27 -32.74
C ASP A 194 -11.23 -6.85 -32.52
N TYR A 195 -10.05 -6.75 -31.93
CA TYR A 195 -9.36 -5.51 -31.58
C TYR A 195 -7.97 -5.47 -32.20
N TRP A 196 -7.37 -4.27 -32.26
CA TRP A 196 -6.02 -4.07 -32.77
C TRP A 196 -5.19 -3.27 -31.77
N ILE A 197 -4.20 -3.92 -31.16
CA ILE A 197 -3.28 -3.28 -30.21
C ILE A 197 -1.85 -3.49 -30.69
N PRO A 198 -1.08 -2.46 -31.06
CA PRO A 198 0.31 -2.62 -31.45
C PRO A 198 1.19 -3.19 -30.31
N ASP A 199 2.26 -3.90 -30.64
CA ASP A 199 3.14 -4.55 -29.65
C ASP A 199 3.74 -3.57 -28.63
N GLY A 200 3.99 -2.33 -29.05
CA GLY A 200 4.47 -1.25 -28.17
C GLY A 200 3.49 -0.89 -27.06
N TRP A 201 2.18 -1.05 -27.30
CA TRP A 201 1.13 -0.83 -26.31
C TRP A 201 0.80 -2.08 -25.50
N LEU A 202 1.03 -3.27 -26.07
CA LEU A 202 0.72 -4.54 -25.43
C LEU A 202 1.42 -4.69 -24.07
N GLY A 203 2.71 -4.33 -24.00
CA GLY A 203 3.44 -4.34 -22.73
C GLY A 203 2.97 -3.28 -21.72
N GLU A 204 2.44 -2.14 -22.19
CA GLU A 204 1.83 -1.12 -21.33
C GLU A 204 0.56 -1.65 -20.66
N PHE A 205 -0.34 -2.28 -21.43
CA PHE A 205 -1.58 -2.85 -20.89
C PHE A 205 -1.35 -4.07 -20.00
N LEU A 206 -0.42 -4.96 -20.36
CA LEU A 206 -0.03 -6.08 -19.51
C LEU A 206 0.51 -5.60 -18.16
N ARG A 207 1.33 -4.56 -18.17
CA ARG A 207 1.85 -3.96 -16.94
C ARG A 207 0.76 -3.26 -16.15
N PHE A 208 -0.10 -2.51 -16.82
CA PHE A 208 -1.20 -1.79 -16.19
C PHE A 208 -2.12 -2.72 -15.40
N TYR A 209 -2.47 -3.88 -15.97
CA TYR A 209 -3.30 -4.88 -15.29
C TYR A 209 -2.53 -5.84 -14.38
N GLY A 210 -1.19 -5.73 -14.30
CA GLY A 210 -0.37 -6.59 -13.45
C GLY A 210 -0.27 -8.04 -13.94
N ILE A 211 -0.40 -8.28 -15.24
CA ILE A 211 -0.39 -9.62 -15.88
C ILE A 211 0.83 -9.84 -16.79
N GLY A 212 1.80 -8.93 -16.78
CA GLY A 212 3.00 -8.96 -17.62
C GLY A 212 4.14 -9.86 -17.13
N GLU A 213 3.97 -10.57 -16.02
CA GLU A 213 5.02 -11.44 -15.46
C GLU A 213 5.49 -12.50 -16.46
N GLY A 214 6.81 -12.62 -16.64
CA GLY A 214 7.43 -13.54 -17.60
C GLY A 214 7.35 -13.11 -19.08
N LEU A 215 6.57 -12.06 -19.40
CA LEU A 215 6.38 -11.55 -20.75
C LEU A 215 7.18 -10.28 -21.02
N CYS A 216 7.30 -9.40 -20.03
CA CYS A 216 8.10 -8.17 -20.13
C CYS A 216 9.58 -8.42 -19.78
N LYS A 217 10.48 -7.59 -20.32
CA LYS A 217 11.95 -7.69 -20.10
C LYS A 217 12.37 -7.47 -18.64
N GLY A 218 11.49 -6.95 -17.80
CA GLY A 218 11.68 -6.79 -16.37
C GLY A 218 10.37 -6.36 -15.70
N GLU A 219 10.34 -6.38 -14.37
CA GLU A 219 9.14 -6.10 -13.57
C GLU A 219 8.59 -4.67 -13.78
N THR A 220 9.48 -3.73 -14.08
CA THR A 220 9.15 -2.33 -14.36
C THR A 220 9.22 -1.97 -15.85
N SER A 221 9.49 -2.95 -16.72
CA SER A 221 9.61 -2.71 -18.17
C SER A 221 8.27 -2.86 -18.86
N ILE A 222 7.99 -1.96 -19.81
CA ILE A 222 6.88 -2.10 -20.77
C ILE A 222 7.33 -2.79 -22.06
N ALA A 223 8.63 -3.06 -22.21
CA ALA A 223 9.14 -3.75 -23.39
C ALA A 223 8.91 -5.25 -23.25
N LEU A 224 8.28 -5.85 -24.26
CA LEU A 224 8.14 -7.30 -24.36
C LEU A 224 9.49 -7.97 -24.57
N ARG A 225 9.63 -9.19 -24.05
CA ARG A 225 10.72 -10.08 -24.43
C ARG A 225 10.56 -10.49 -25.89
N GLU A 226 11.68 -10.85 -26.49
CA GLU A 226 11.71 -11.25 -27.90
C GLU A 226 10.81 -12.47 -28.15
N ASN A 227 9.99 -12.43 -29.19
CA ASN A 227 9.05 -13.49 -29.58
C ASN A 227 7.98 -13.84 -28.52
N LYS A 228 7.59 -12.87 -27.68
CA LYS A 228 6.53 -13.04 -26.66
C LYS A 228 5.23 -12.30 -26.99
N GLU A 229 5.14 -11.67 -28.15
CA GLU A 229 4.01 -10.86 -28.61
C GLU A 229 2.72 -11.67 -28.65
N GLU A 230 2.76 -12.87 -29.21
CA GLU A 230 1.57 -13.74 -29.32
C GLU A 230 1.09 -14.22 -27.93
N GLU A 231 2.00 -14.68 -27.08
CA GLU A 231 1.66 -15.10 -25.70
C GLU A 231 1.10 -13.92 -24.89
N ALA A 232 1.67 -12.73 -25.08
CA ALA A 232 1.21 -11.49 -24.48
C ALA A 232 -0.21 -11.12 -24.93
N ARG A 233 -0.52 -11.24 -26.23
CA ARG A 233 -1.87 -11.02 -26.76
C ARG A 233 -2.85 -12.02 -26.18
N GLN A 234 -2.51 -13.30 -26.18
CA GLN A 234 -3.37 -14.35 -25.63
C GLN A 234 -3.67 -14.11 -24.15
N ARG A 235 -2.67 -13.71 -23.36
CA ARG A 235 -2.86 -13.43 -21.93
C ARG A 235 -3.74 -12.20 -21.69
N LEU A 236 -3.51 -11.11 -22.44
CA LEU A 236 -4.34 -9.92 -22.34
C LEU A 236 -5.78 -10.21 -22.81
N SER A 237 -5.94 -10.95 -23.90
CA SER A 237 -7.24 -11.39 -24.43
C SER A 237 -8.01 -12.22 -23.41
N ALA A 238 -7.38 -13.23 -22.81
CA ALA A 238 -7.98 -14.08 -21.80
C ALA A 238 -8.40 -13.27 -20.56
N TYR A 239 -7.54 -12.37 -20.10
CA TYR A 239 -7.83 -11.50 -18.97
C TYR A 239 -9.05 -10.60 -19.25
N LEU A 240 -9.03 -9.83 -20.34
CA LEU A 240 -10.13 -8.92 -20.69
C LEU A 240 -11.44 -9.68 -20.92
N SER A 241 -11.37 -10.85 -21.55
CA SER A 241 -12.52 -11.73 -21.75
C SER A 241 -13.05 -12.26 -20.43
N SER A 242 -12.19 -12.57 -19.45
CA SER A 242 -12.63 -12.99 -18.12
C SER A 242 -13.35 -11.88 -17.35
N CYS A 243 -12.96 -10.62 -17.58
CA CYS A 243 -13.59 -9.46 -16.97
C CYS A 243 -14.96 -9.14 -17.57
N LEU A 244 -15.19 -9.44 -18.86
CA LEU A 244 -16.34 -8.96 -19.64
C LEU A 244 -17.21 -10.05 -20.31
N GLY A 245 -16.81 -11.32 -20.22
CA GLY A 245 -17.42 -12.48 -20.88
C GLY A 245 -18.63 -13.10 -20.20
#